data_AF-A0A6J7HAA8-F1
#
_entry.id   AF-A0A6J7HAA8-F1
#
_cell.length_a   1.000
_cell.length_b   1.000
_cell.length_c   1.000
_cell.angle_alpha   90.00
_cell.angle_beta   90.00
_cell.angle_gamma   90.00
#
_symmetry.space_group_name_H-M   'P 1'
#
loop_
_entity.id
_entity.type
_entity.pdbx_description
1 polymer ?
#
loop_
_entity_poly.entity_id
_entity_poly.type
_entity_poly.pdbx_seq_one_letter_code
_entity_poly.pdbx_strand_id
1 'polypeptide(L)'
;MSEPALPLVTGADVETAAALLAGVVRRTPLEHSRALAERVGGPVWLKCENLQRTGSFKIRGAYTRIARLTDVERAAGVVAASAGNHAQGVALAARELGAAATVFMPETAPLPKLAATRGYGATVHQLGDSLTEPLVAARQFADETGSVFIHPFDHPDVIAGQGTVGLEILEQCPDVATVVVCTGGGGLVAGIAAAVKATRPDVRVVAVQAAAAAAFPASLVAGVPVPLASMTTMADGIAVAAPGDLTLAHVAGLVDEVRTVTEAELSRALLFCLERAKLVVEPAGVAAVAAVLADPGAFAAPVVAVVSGGNIDPVLMMKVVQHGMAAAGRYQSLRVRVPDRPGSLAGLLRELAAVSANVLSVEHERTTAQLDLGEVEIAVVLETRGPDHAREVVAALQRVGYAVSDG
;
A
#
# COMPACT_ATOMS: atom_id res chain seq x y z
N MET A 1 -10.36 0.29 -38.76
CA MET A 1 -10.57 1.68 -38.28
C MET A 1 -10.09 1.70 -36.85
N SER A 2 -8.99 2.39 -36.54
CA SER A 2 -8.55 2.55 -35.14
C SER A 2 -9.59 3.39 -34.40
N GLU A 3 -10.06 2.91 -33.25
CA GLU A 3 -10.82 3.75 -32.32
C GLU A 3 -10.04 5.05 -32.05
N PRO A 4 -10.72 6.21 -31.94
CA PRO A 4 -10.05 7.43 -31.54
C PRO A 4 -9.42 7.22 -30.15
N ALA A 5 -8.12 7.50 -30.02
CA ALA A 5 -7.42 7.39 -28.76
C ALA A 5 -8.13 8.24 -27.69
N LEU A 6 -8.40 7.64 -26.52
CA LEU A 6 -8.99 8.36 -25.39
C LEU A 6 -8.13 9.59 -25.05
N PRO A 7 -8.71 10.80 -24.95
CA PRO A 7 -7.94 12.00 -24.65
C PRO A 7 -7.37 11.89 -23.23
N LEU A 8 -6.04 11.85 -23.14
CA LEU A 8 -5.34 11.80 -21.86
C LEU A 8 -5.47 13.13 -21.11
N VAL A 9 -5.52 13.05 -19.78
CA VAL A 9 -5.38 14.22 -18.91
C VAL A 9 -4.04 14.88 -19.14
N THR A 10 -4.04 16.19 -19.33
CA THR A 10 -2.84 16.97 -19.65
C THR A 10 -2.20 17.60 -18.41
N GLY A 11 -0.97 18.10 -18.53
CA GLY A 11 -0.34 18.90 -17.47
C GLY A 11 -1.17 20.15 -17.11
N ALA A 12 -1.81 20.80 -18.08
CA ALA A 12 -2.67 21.96 -17.85
C ALA A 12 -3.94 21.62 -17.03
N ASP A 13 -4.51 20.43 -17.23
CA ASP A 13 -5.62 19.95 -16.40
C ASP A 13 -5.19 19.78 -14.94
N VAL A 14 -3.96 19.29 -14.72
CA VAL A 14 -3.36 19.13 -13.39
C VAL A 14 -3.09 20.49 -12.74
N GLU A 15 -2.55 21.47 -13.48
CA GLU A 15 -2.35 22.84 -12.98
C GLU A 15 -3.67 23.49 -12.56
N THR A 16 -4.72 23.31 -13.36
CA THR A 16 -6.07 23.78 -13.02
C THR A 16 -6.60 23.09 -11.75
N ALA A 17 -6.35 21.79 -11.59
CA ALA A 17 -6.71 21.07 -10.37
C ALA A 17 -5.89 21.57 -9.14
N ALA A 18 -4.62 21.92 -9.31
CA ALA A 18 -3.80 22.48 -8.24
C ALA A 18 -4.36 23.80 -7.71
N ALA A 19 -4.85 24.68 -8.59
CA ALA A 19 -5.51 25.92 -8.21
C ALA A 19 -6.78 25.66 -7.35
N LEU A 20 -7.58 24.64 -7.70
CA LEU A 20 -8.77 24.25 -6.92
C LEU A 20 -8.42 23.67 -5.54
N LEU A 21 -7.27 23.01 -5.41
CA LEU A 21 -6.84 22.35 -4.18
C LEU A 21 -6.09 23.29 -3.22
N ALA A 22 -5.76 24.50 -3.65
CA ALA A 22 -5.07 25.49 -2.83
C ALA A 22 -5.85 25.81 -1.54
N GLY A 23 -5.18 25.67 -0.39
CA GLY A 23 -5.81 25.86 0.93
C GLY A 23 -6.68 24.68 1.41
N VAL A 24 -6.98 23.71 0.54
CA VAL A 24 -7.77 22.53 0.86
C VAL A 24 -6.87 21.38 1.26
N VAL A 25 -5.84 21.09 0.47
CA VAL A 25 -4.89 20.00 0.75
C VAL A 25 -3.61 20.53 1.35
N ARG A 26 -2.90 19.67 2.07
CA ARG A 26 -1.55 19.98 2.55
C ARG A 26 -0.57 19.84 1.39
N ARG A 27 0.37 20.77 1.27
CA ARG A 27 1.62 20.51 0.53
C ARG A 27 2.43 19.54 1.37
N THR A 28 2.49 18.28 0.97
CA THR A 28 3.08 17.23 1.82
C THR A 28 4.60 17.29 1.80
N PRO A 29 5.28 16.91 2.90
CA PRO A 29 6.73 16.89 2.95
C PRO A 29 7.36 15.99 1.90
N LEU A 30 8.56 16.38 1.46
CA LEU A 30 9.47 15.56 0.68
C LEU A 30 10.66 15.21 1.57
N GLU A 31 10.62 14.04 2.19
CA GLU A 31 11.57 13.65 3.24
C GLU A 31 12.78 12.92 2.66
N HIS A 32 14.00 13.37 3.01
CA HIS A 32 15.21 12.70 2.56
C HIS A 32 15.40 11.36 3.29
N SER A 33 15.60 10.27 2.53
CA SER A 33 15.91 8.95 3.09
C SER A 33 17.38 8.62 2.92
N ARG A 34 18.22 8.96 3.91
CA ARG A 34 19.65 8.63 3.88
C ARG A 34 19.89 7.13 3.71
N ALA A 35 19.10 6.30 4.38
CA ALA A 35 19.27 4.84 4.34
C ALA A 35 18.92 4.21 2.97
N LEU A 36 18.04 4.83 2.18
CA LEU A 36 17.83 4.42 0.78
C LEU A 36 18.89 5.04 -0.13
N ALA A 37 19.28 6.29 0.12
CA ALA A 37 20.29 6.99 -0.68
C ALA A 37 21.63 6.25 -0.70
N GLU A 38 22.07 5.74 0.45
CA GLU A 38 23.27 4.89 0.57
C GLU A 38 23.19 3.61 -0.28
N ARG A 39 21.99 3.03 -0.44
CA ARG A 39 21.78 1.78 -1.20
C ARG A 39 21.69 2.04 -2.71
N VAL A 40 20.99 3.11 -3.10
CA VAL A 40 20.80 3.51 -4.51
C VAL A 40 22.09 4.14 -5.08
N GLY A 41 22.94 4.71 -4.23
CA GLY A 41 24.14 5.42 -4.66
C GLY A 41 23.88 6.88 -5.10
N GLY A 42 22.80 7.49 -4.60
CA GLY A 42 22.41 8.87 -4.89
C GLY A 42 21.19 9.31 -4.08
N PRO A 43 20.74 10.57 -4.16
CA PRO A 43 19.65 11.08 -3.33
C PRO A 43 18.35 10.30 -3.52
N VAL A 44 17.68 9.97 -2.41
CA VAL A 44 16.36 9.33 -2.41
C VAL A 44 15.44 10.09 -1.46
N TRP A 45 14.25 10.41 -1.94
CA TRP A 45 13.24 11.18 -1.23
C TRP A 45 11.93 10.43 -1.13
N LEU A 46 11.18 10.68 -0.05
CA LEU A 46 9.86 10.12 0.20
C LEU A 46 8.82 11.23 0.09
N LYS A 47 7.90 11.13 -0.87
CA LYS A 47 6.76 12.05 -0.99
C LYS A 47 5.64 11.58 -0.06
N CYS A 48 5.48 12.25 1.08
CA CYS A 48 4.70 11.76 2.23
C CYS A 48 3.19 12.03 2.15
N GLU A 49 2.51 11.45 1.16
CA GLU A 49 1.04 11.55 1.06
C GLU A 49 0.29 10.81 2.19
N ASN A 50 0.95 9.93 2.95
CA ASN A 50 0.44 9.40 4.21
C ASN A 50 0.17 10.49 5.28
N LEU A 51 0.77 11.68 5.14
CA LEU A 51 0.56 12.84 6.04
C LEU A 51 -0.48 13.83 5.52
N GLN A 52 -1.11 13.53 4.38
CA GLN A 52 -2.19 14.32 3.82
C GLN A 52 -3.44 14.27 4.74
N ARG A 53 -4.38 15.20 4.53
CA ARG A 53 -5.74 15.08 5.08
C ARG A 53 -6.30 13.70 4.71
N THR A 54 -7.06 13.10 5.62
CA THR A 54 -7.56 11.70 5.53
C THR A 54 -6.47 10.63 5.48
N GLY A 55 -5.19 10.96 5.68
CA GLY A 55 -4.10 10.00 5.74
C GLY A 55 -3.68 9.40 4.39
N SER A 56 -4.10 9.98 3.26
CA SER A 56 -3.69 9.54 1.92
C SER A 56 -3.90 10.60 0.84
N PHE A 57 -3.35 10.38 -0.35
CA PHE A 57 -3.51 11.26 -1.50
C PHE A 57 -4.97 11.44 -1.99
N LYS A 58 -5.89 10.52 -1.65
CA LYS A 58 -7.21 10.39 -2.30
C LYS A 58 -8.08 11.64 -2.23
N ILE A 59 -7.90 12.48 -1.22
CA ILE A 59 -8.62 13.75 -1.08
C ILE A 59 -8.41 14.68 -2.29
N ARG A 60 -7.24 14.62 -2.95
CA ARG A 60 -6.91 15.52 -4.06
C ARG A 60 -7.86 15.31 -5.25
N GLY A 61 -7.94 14.09 -5.77
CA GLY A 61 -8.87 13.78 -6.86
C GLY A 61 -10.34 13.79 -6.45
N ALA A 62 -10.68 13.36 -5.23
CA ALA A 62 -12.06 13.41 -4.74
C ALA A 62 -12.58 14.86 -4.68
N TYR A 63 -11.80 15.77 -4.09
CA TYR A 63 -12.16 17.18 -4.02
C TYR A 63 -12.22 17.81 -5.41
N THR A 64 -11.25 17.54 -6.29
CA THR A 64 -11.24 18.08 -7.65
C THR A 64 -12.52 17.69 -8.41
N ARG A 65 -12.95 16.42 -8.32
CA ARG A 65 -14.20 15.98 -8.96
C ARG A 65 -15.42 16.67 -8.37
N ILE A 66 -15.53 16.71 -7.04
CA ILE A 66 -16.73 17.25 -6.38
C ILE A 66 -16.82 18.77 -6.56
N ALA A 67 -15.69 19.48 -6.57
CA ALA A 67 -15.64 20.94 -6.77
C ALA A 67 -16.07 21.35 -8.18
N ARG A 68 -15.96 20.44 -9.17
CA ARG A 68 -16.37 20.66 -10.56
C ARG A 68 -17.82 20.26 -10.85
N LEU A 69 -18.54 19.74 -9.86
CA LEU A 69 -19.96 19.47 -10.01
C LEU A 69 -20.75 20.77 -10.14
N THR A 70 -21.75 20.75 -11.00
CA THR A 70 -22.76 21.80 -11.07
C THR A 70 -23.51 21.91 -9.74
N ASP A 71 -24.18 23.03 -9.49
CA ASP A 71 -24.97 23.21 -8.28
C ASP A 71 -26.10 22.18 -8.15
N VAL A 72 -26.67 21.75 -9.28
CA VAL A 72 -27.72 20.71 -9.33
C VAL A 72 -27.14 19.35 -8.94
N GLU A 73 -26.02 18.94 -9.53
CA GLU A 73 -25.33 17.69 -9.18
C GLU A 73 -24.88 17.69 -7.71
N ARG A 74 -24.33 18.82 -7.25
CA ARG A 74 -23.85 18.96 -5.86
C ARG A 74 -25.01 18.89 -4.86
N ALA A 75 -26.16 19.47 -5.20
CA ALA A 75 -27.37 19.40 -4.39
C ALA A 75 -28.00 18.00 -4.35
N ALA A 76 -27.89 17.23 -5.44
CA ALA A 76 -28.31 15.83 -5.48
C ALA A 76 -27.42 14.93 -4.59
N GLY A 77 -26.19 15.37 -4.30
CA GLY A 77 -25.24 14.66 -3.44
C GLY A 77 -24.31 13.76 -4.24
N VAL A 78 -23.39 13.12 -3.53
CA VAL A 78 -22.36 12.26 -4.10
C VAL A 78 -22.40 10.88 -3.48
N VAL A 79 -22.07 9.87 -4.28
CA VAL A 79 -22.02 8.48 -3.84
C VAL A 79 -20.70 7.83 -4.23
N ALA A 80 -20.16 6.98 -3.36
CA ALA A 80 -18.95 6.20 -3.63
C ALA A 80 -19.05 4.79 -3.05
N ALA A 81 -18.27 3.87 -3.60
CA ALA A 81 -18.03 2.56 -3.01
C ALA A 81 -16.53 2.39 -2.74
N SER A 82 -16.15 2.17 -1.48
CA SER A 82 -14.77 1.91 -1.10
C SER A 82 -14.68 1.42 0.34
N ALA A 83 -13.85 0.42 0.60
CA ALA A 83 -13.55 -0.03 1.96
C ALA A 83 -12.50 0.85 2.69
N GLY A 84 -12.01 1.95 2.08
CA GLY A 84 -10.87 2.68 2.66
C GLY A 84 -10.64 4.11 2.18
N ASN A 85 -9.44 4.39 1.67
CA ASN A 85 -8.95 5.77 1.48
C ASN A 85 -9.83 6.64 0.59
N HIS A 86 -10.45 6.05 -0.43
CA HIS A 86 -11.35 6.78 -1.31
C HIS A 86 -12.63 7.21 -0.59
N ALA A 87 -13.22 6.34 0.24
CA ALA A 87 -14.38 6.68 1.06
C ALA A 87 -14.10 7.90 1.96
N GLN A 88 -12.96 7.90 2.65
CA GLN A 88 -12.57 9.04 3.50
C GLN A 88 -12.30 10.30 2.68
N GLY A 89 -11.64 10.18 1.52
CA GLY A 89 -11.39 11.29 0.61
C GLY A 89 -12.68 11.94 0.10
N VAL A 90 -13.66 11.13 -0.33
CA VAL A 90 -14.98 11.60 -0.77
C VAL A 90 -15.76 12.22 0.38
N ALA A 91 -15.82 11.56 1.54
CA ALA A 91 -16.53 12.06 2.71
C ALA A 91 -16.01 13.43 3.15
N LEU A 92 -14.68 13.57 3.25
CA LEU A 92 -14.10 14.86 3.60
C LEU A 92 -14.33 15.91 2.51
N ALA A 93 -14.09 15.58 1.24
CA ALA A 93 -14.30 16.53 0.14
C ALA A 93 -15.74 17.05 0.07
N ALA A 94 -16.72 16.14 0.18
CA ALA A 94 -18.14 16.49 0.18
C ALA A 94 -18.49 17.43 1.33
N ARG A 95 -18.00 17.15 2.55
CA ARG A 95 -18.19 18.03 3.71
C ARG A 95 -17.67 19.45 3.47
N GLU A 96 -16.47 19.57 2.93
CA GLU A 96 -15.83 20.89 2.70
C GLU A 96 -16.52 21.68 1.59
N LEU A 97 -17.21 21.00 0.67
CA LEU A 97 -17.94 21.60 -0.45
C LEU A 97 -19.46 21.70 -0.20
N GLY A 98 -19.93 21.31 1.00
CA GLY A 98 -21.35 21.35 1.36
C GLY A 98 -22.24 20.37 0.59
N ALA A 99 -21.68 19.25 0.11
CA ALA A 99 -22.43 18.18 -0.54
C ALA A 99 -22.76 17.05 0.45
N ALA A 100 -23.92 16.41 0.28
CA ALA A 100 -24.22 15.17 0.99
C ALA A 100 -23.37 14.02 0.41
N ALA A 101 -22.82 13.15 1.27
CA ALA A 101 -22.04 12.00 0.85
C ALA A 101 -22.65 10.69 1.36
N THR A 102 -22.90 9.76 0.45
CA THR A 102 -23.28 8.38 0.74
C THR A 102 -22.14 7.46 0.34
N VAL A 103 -21.73 6.56 1.24
CA VAL A 103 -20.64 5.62 0.98
C VAL A 103 -21.12 4.20 1.23
N PHE A 104 -20.93 3.34 0.25
CA PHE A 104 -21.13 1.90 0.37
C PHE A 104 -19.78 1.22 0.67
N MET A 105 -19.75 0.40 1.73
CA MET A 105 -18.56 -0.32 2.18
C MET A 105 -18.91 -1.80 2.38
N PRO A 106 -17.95 -2.74 2.25
CA PRO A 106 -18.19 -4.12 2.67
C PRO A 106 -18.36 -4.20 4.19
N GLU A 107 -19.02 -5.25 4.67
CA GLU A 107 -19.15 -5.53 6.11
C GLU A 107 -17.79 -5.80 6.76
N THR A 108 -16.85 -6.31 5.97
CA THR A 108 -15.46 -6.59 6.35
C THR A 108 -14.56 -5.35 6.39
N ALA A 109 -15.08 -4.15 6.09
CA ALA A 109 -14.28 -2.92 6.08
C ALA A 109 -13.62 -2.65 7.45
N PRO A 110 -12.32 -2.27 7.49
CA PRO A 110 -11.64 -2.00 8.75
C PRO A 110 -12.33 -0.92 9.59
N LEU A 111 -12.52 -1.21 10.88
CA LEU A 111 -13.22 -0.32 11.82
C LEU A 111 -12.67 1.12 11.83
N PRO A 112 -11.33 1.36 11.79
CA PRO A 112 -10.81 2.73 11.73
C PRO A 112 -11.25 3.49 10.46
N LYS A 113 -11.30 2.80 9.32
CA LYS A 113 -11.71 3.39 8.03
C LYS A 113 -13.21 3.71 8.03
N LEU A 114 -14.03 2.83 8.60
CA LEU A 114 -15.47 3.05 8.80
C LEU A 114 -15.74 4.25 9.74
N ALA A 115 -15.09 4.26 10.90
CA ALA A 115 -15.24 5.32 11.90
C ALA A 115 -14.80 6.69 11.35
N ALA A 116 -13.67 6.75 10.64
CA ALA A 116 -13.20 7.98 10.00
C ALA A 116 -14.18 8.48 8.93
N THR A 117 -14.69 7.60 8.07
CA THR A 117 -15.65 7.96 7.01
C THR A 117 -16.93 8.57 7.61
N ARG A 118 -17.49 7.94 8.66
CA ARG A 118 -18.63 8.50 9.42
C ARG A 118 -18.27 9.81 10.12
N GLY A 119 -17.07 9.90 10.70
CA GLY A 119 -16.57 11.11 11.38
C GLY A 119 -16.40 12.31 10.45
N TYR A 120 -16.21 12.09 9.15
CA TYR A 120 -16.25 13.14 8.13
C TYR A 120 -17.67 13.51 7.67
N GLY A 121 -18.72 12.88 8.20
CA GLY A 121 -20.11 13.24 7.97
C GLY A 121 -20.80 12.48 6.82
N ALA A 122 -20.18 11.42 6.29
CA ALA A 122 -20.82 10.59 5.28
C ALA A 122 -21.83 9.60 5.90
N THR A 123 -22.94 9.37 5.20
CA THR A 123 -23.86 8.27 5.46
C THR A 123 -23.22 6.99 4.94
N VAL A 124 -23.01 5.99 5.81
CA VAL A 124 -22.34 4.74 5.43
C VAL A 124 -23.30 3.55 5.48
N HIS A 125 -23.43 2.86 4.35
CA HIS A 125 -24.13 1.59 4.22
C HIS A 125 -23.11 0.44 4.10
N GLN A 126 -23.26 -0.59 4.92
CA GLN A 126 -22.43 -1.78 4.86
C GLN A 126 -23.23 -2.93 4.25
N LEU A 127 -22.66 -3.62 3.27
CA LEU A 127 -23.26 -4.79 2.65
C LEU A 127 -22.19 -5.65 1.98
N GLY A 128 -22.40 -6.96 2.00
CA GLY A 128 -21.56 -7.94 1.33
C GLY A 128 -20.18 -8.11 1.97
N ASP A 129 -19.51 -9.19 1.58
CA ASP A 129 -18.20 -9.55 2.12
C ASP A 129 -17.04 -8.95 1.31
N SER A 130 -17.35 -8.48 0.09
CA SER A 130 -16.39 -7.93 -0.87
C SER A 130 -16.81 -6.54 -1.36
N LEU A 131 -15.94 -5.86 -2.12
CA LEU A 131 -16.27 -4.55 -2.69
C LEU A 131 -17.25 -4.63 -3.88
N THR A 132 -17.52 -5.83 -4.40
CA THR A 132 -18.39 -6.06 -5.56
C THR A 132 -19.82 -5.58 -5.30
N GLU A 133 -20.41 -5.99 -4.18
CA GLU A 133 -21.78 -5.67 -3.80
C GLU A 133 -21.96 -4.17 -3.46
N PRO A 134 -21.07 -3.54 -2.67
CA PRO A 134 -21.04 -2.10 -2.49
C PRO A 134 -20.94 -1.30 -3.80
N LEU A 135 -20.17 -1.76 -4.79
CA LEU A 135 -20.05 -1.08 -6.08
C LEU A 135 -21.37 -1.11 -6.87
N VAL A 136 -22.04 -2.26 -6.91
CA VAL A 136 -23.35 -2.40 -7.55
C VAL A 136 -24.38 -1.49 -6.85
N ALA A 137 -24.44 -1.55 -5.51
CA ALA A 137 -25.37 -0.73 -4.74
C ALA A 137 -25.11 0.77 -4.89
N ALA A 138 -23.84 1.20 -4.94
CA ALA A 138 -23.50 2.61 -5.14
C ALA A 138 -23.93 3.13 -6.52
N ARG A 139 -23.83 2.30 -7.57
CA ARG A 139 -24.31 2.66 -8.91
C ARG A 139 -25.83 2.73 -8.96
N GLN A 140 -26.51 1.73 -8.41
CA GLN A 140 -27.97 1.74 -8.31
C GLN A 140 -28.48 2.95 -7.52
N PHE A 141 -27.83 3.28 -6.40
CA PHE A 141 -28.18 4.47 -5.61
C PHE A 141 -27.98 5.77 -6.41
N ALA A 142 -26.92 5.86 -7.22
CA ALA A 142 -26.70 7.00 -8.11
C ALA A 142 -27.87 7.14 -9.11
N ASP A 143 -28.25 6.03 -9.75
CA ASP A 143 -29.32 6.00 -10.75
C ASP A 143 -30.69 6.35 -10.15
N GLU A 144 -30.98 5.89 -8.93
CA GLU A 144 -32.27 6.11 -8.25
C GLU A 144 -32.41 7.53 -7.67
N THR A 145 -31.32 8.11 -7.16
CA THR A 145 -31.37 9.40 -6.43
C THR A 145 -30.89 10.59 -7.25
N GLY A 146 -30.21 10.34 -8.38
CA GLY A 146 -29.50 11.37 -9.13
C GLY A 146 -28.18 11.80 -8.48
N SER A 147 -27.72 11.13 -7.41
CA SER A 147 -26.41 11.38 -6.81
C SER A 147 -25.28 11.09 -7.79
N VAL A 148 -24.21 11.86 -7.76
CA VAL A 148 -23.06 11.63 -8.66
C VAL A 148 -22.14 10.56 -8.09
N PHE A 149 -21.91 9.49 -8.87
CA PHE A 149 -20.93 8.48 -8.51
C PHE A 149 -19.49 9.01 -8.66
N ILE A 150 -18.73 9.02 -7.58
CA ILE A 150 -17.34 9.49 -7.56
C ILE A 150 -16.41 8.30 -7.75
N HIS A 151 -15.92 8.13 -8.99
CA HIS A 151 -15.04 7.02 -9.33
C HIS A 151 -13.68 7.11 -8.58
N PRO A 152 -13.13 6.00 -8.06
CA PRO A 152 -11.90 6.02 -7.26
C PRO A 152 -10.60 6.32 -8.01
N PHE A 153 -10.58 6.19 -9.34
CA PHE A 153 -9.37 6.41 -10.14
C PHE A 153 -9.62 6.79 -11.60
N ASP A 154 -10.48 6.05 -12.31
CA ASP A 154 -10.76 6.23 -13.74
C ASP A 154 -11.73 7.39 -14.06
N HIS A 155 -11.29 8.61 -13.77
CA HIS A 155 -12.03 9.82 -14.13
C HIS A 155 -11.05 10.98 -14.37
N PRO A 156 -11.22 11.82 -15.41
CA PRO A 156 -10.31 12.92 -15.71
C PRO A 156 -10.03 13.85 -14.53
N ASP A 157 -11.08 14.35 -13.85
CA ASP A 157 -10.93 15.20 -12.65
C ASP A 157 -10.16 14.52 -11.51
N VAL A 158 -10.38 13.21 -11.33
CA VAL A 158 -9.73 12.46 -10.27
C VAL A 158 -8.24 12.34 -10.58
N ILE A 159 -7.89 11.94 -11.80
CA ILE A 159 -6.51 11.84 -12.30
C ILE A 159 -5.82 13.20 -12.21
N ALA A 160 -6.46 14.28 -12.68
CA ALA A 160 -5.93 15.64 -12.60
C ALA A 160 -5.62 16.06 -11.17
N GLY A 161 -6.56 15.83 -10.24
CA GLY A 161 -6.34 16.09 -8.82
C GLY A 161 -5.19 15.29 -8.24
N GLN A 162 -5.09 13.98 -8.54
CA GLN A 162 -3.96 13.19 -8.06
C GLN A 162 -2.62 13.65 -8.65
N GLY A 163 -2.62 14.15 -9.88
CA GLY A 163 -1.43 14.65 -10.57
C GLY A 163 -0.76 15.84 -9.90
N THR A 164 -1.48 16.55 -9.02
CA THR A 164 -0.89 17.65 -8.24
C THR A 164 0.26 17.18 -7.34
N VAL A 165 0.31 15.90 -6.99
CA VAL A 165 1.48 15.29 -6.34
C VAL A 165 2.73 15.41 -7.23
N GLY A 166 2.59 15.21 -8.54
CA GLY A 166 3.68 15.33 -9.51
C GLY A 166 4.19 16.77 -9.65
N LEU A 167 3.29 17.76 -9.63
CA LEU A 167 3.69 19.17 -9.60
C LEU A 167 4.49 19.51 -8.34
N GLU A 168 4.00 19.09 -7.17
CA GLU A 168 4.73 19.30 -5.92
C GLU A 168 6.10 18.63 -5.92
N ILE A 169 6.23 17.43 -6.52
CA ILE A 169 7.51 16.74 -6.66
C ILE A 169 8.49 17.56 -7.52
N LEU A 170 8.06 18.04 -8.69
CA LEU A 170 8.91 18.85 -9.58
C LEU A 170 9.36 20.15 -8.92
N GLU A 171 8.50 20.78 -8.11
CA GLU A 171 8.86 21.97 -7.35
C GLU A 171 9.84 21.69 -6.20
N GLN A 172 9.65 20.57 -5.49
CA GLN A 172 10.43 20.22 -4.30
C GLN A 172 11.76 19.51 -4.63
N CYS A 173 11.85 18.84 -5.79
CA CYS A 173 13.07 18.20 -6.32
C CYS A 173 13.15 18.43 -7.83
N PRO A 174 13.57 19.64 -8.27
CA PRO A 174 13.61 20.00 -9.68
C PRO A 174 14.56 19.15 -10.53
N ASP A 175 15.54 18.50 -9.90
CA ASP A 175 16.54 17.63 -10.51
C ASP A 175 16.16 16.14 -10.44
N VAL A 176 14.94 15.79 -10.03
CA VAL A 176 14.46 14.40 -9.97
C VAL A 176 14.74 13.68 -11.30
N ALA A 177 15.22 12.44 -11.22
CA ALA A 177 15.47 11.59 -12.37
C ALA A 177 14.49 10.43 -12.46
N THR A 178 14.01 9.92 -11.31
CA THR A 178 13.02 8.84 -11.25
C THR A 178 11.94 9.10 -10.21
N VAL A 179 10.67 8.95 -10.58
CA VAL A 179 9.50 8.99 -9.69
C VAL A 179 8.87 7.60 -9.64
N VAL A 180 8.80 7.01 -8.45
CA VAL A 180 8.26 5.66 -8.22
C VAL A 180 6.92 5.77 -7.50
N VAL A 181 5.87 5.18 -8.06
CA VAL A 181 4.48 5.42 -7.65
C VAL A 181 3.75 4.11 -7.34
N CYS A 182 3.05 4.07 -6.20
CA CYS A 182 2.17 2.96 -5.84
C CYS A 182 0.94 2.91 -6.77
N THR A 183 0.63 1.74 -7.34
CA THR A 183 -0.35 1.62 -8.43
C THR A 183 -1.37 0.51 -8.16
N GLY A 184 -2.61 0.93 -7.90
CA GLY A 184 -3.81 0.07 -7.92
C GLY A 184 -4.50 0.17 -9.27
N GLY A 185 -5.61 0.91 -9.32
CA GLY A 185 -6.33 1.23 -10.56
C GLY A 185 -5.71 2.35 -11.41
N GLY A 186 -4.47 2.78 -11.13
CA GLY A 186 -3.74 3.70 -12.02
C GLY A 186 -3.96 5.21 -11.84
N GLY A 187 -5.00 5.67 -11.14
CA GLY A 187 -5.33 7.11 -11.09
C GLY A 187 -4.21 8.02 -10.55
N LEU A 188 -3.45 7.56 -9.55
CA LEU A 188 -2.31 8.31 -8.99
C LEU A 188 -1.15 8.40 -9.99
N VAL A 189 -0.71 7.26 -10.52
CA VAL A 189 0.43 7.23 -11.45
C VAL A 189 0.10 7.91 -12.78
N ALA A 190 -1.14 7.80 -13.26
CA ALA A 190 -1.62 8.50 -14.44
C ALA A 190 -1.51 10.03 -14.27
N GLY A 191 -1.97 10.56 -13.14
CA GLY A 191 -1.91 11.99 -12.85
C GLY A 191 -0.48 12.48 -12.67
N ILE A 192 0.35 11.74 -11.92
CA ILE A 192 1.76 12.09 -11.72
C ILE A 192 2.49 12.07 -13.06
N ALA A 193 2.29 11.04 -13.89
CA ALA A 193 2.92 10.94 -15.20
C ALA A 193 2.51 12.10 -16.12
N ALA A 194 1.22 12.47 -16.14
CA ALA A 194 0.73 13.62 -16.90
C ALA A 194 1.42 14.94 -16.48
N ALA A 195 1.54 15.18 -15.18
CA ALA A 195 2.20 16.37 -14.66
C ALA A 195 3.72 16.39 -14.94
N VAL A 196 4.38 15.27 -14.65
CA VAL A 196 5.83 15.13 -14.79
C VAL A 196 6.25 15.21 -16.25
N LYS A 197 5.64 14.41 -17.13
CA LYS A 197 6.03 14.33 -18.54
C LYS A 197 5.71 15.60 -19.34
N ALA A 198 4.73 16.40 -18.91
CA ALA A 198 4.43 17.68 -19.54
C ALA A 198 5.58 18.70 -19.40
N THR A 199 6.33 18.66 -18.30
CA THR A 199 7.43 19.61 -18.03
C THR A 199 8.81 18.98 -18.21
N ARG A 200 8.95 17.72 -17.80
CA ARG A 200 10.20 16.96 -17.74
C ARG A 200 9.99 15.56 -18.34
N PRO A 201 9.88 15.46 -19.68
CA PRO A 201 9.65 14.18 -20.35
C PRO A 201 10.80 13.17 -20.16
N ASP A 202 11.99 13.67 -19.80
CA ASP A 202 13.20 12.90 -19.48
C ASP A 202 13.11 12.13 -18.15
N VAL A 203 12.24 12.54 -17.22
CA VAL A 203 12.11 11.91 -15.91
C VAL A 203 11.40 10.57 -16.04
N ARG A 204 12.00 9.51 -15.50
CA ARG A 204 11.39 8.17 -15.48
C ARG A 204 10.26 8.10 -14.47
N VAL A 205 9.10 7.59 -14.86
CA VAL A 205 7.96 7.29 -13.98
C VAL A 205 7.76 5.78 -13.95
N VAL A 206 7.85 5.21 -12.75
CA VAL A 206 7.74 3.76 -12.51
C VAL A 206 6.50 3.47 -11.68
N ALA A 207 5.56 2.70 -12.23
CA ALA A 207 4.42 2.17 -11.51
C ALA A 207 4.80 0.91 -10.72
N VAL A 208 4.28 0.75 -9.50
CA VAL A 208 4.54 -0.43 -8.68
C VAL A 208 3.22 -1.04 -8.19
N GLN A 209 3.00 -2.32 -8.50
CA GLN A 209 1.87 -3.11 -8.01
C GLN A 209 2.30 -4.18 -7.00
N ALA A 210 1.38 -4.62 -6.14
CA ALA A 210 1.56 -5.88 -5.43
C ALA A 210 1.51 -7.03 -6.45
N ALA A 211 2.45 -7.97 -6.40
CA ALA A 211 2.55 -9.07 -7.37
C ALA A 211 1.26 -9.91 -7.43
N ALA A 212 0.62 -10.15 -6.29
CA ALA A 212 -0.64 -10.90 -6.20
C ALA A 212 -1.89 -10.09 -6.60
N ALA A 213 -1.72 -8.83 -7.03
CA ALA A 213 -2.79 -7.96 -7.54
C ALA A 213 -2.31 -7.12 -8.75
N ALA A 214 -1.42 -7.67 -9.56
CA ALA A 214 -0.79 -6.97 -10.68
C ALA A 214 -1.60 -7.07 -11.99
N ALA A 215 -2.62 -6.22 -12.14
CA ALA A 215 -3.50 -6.21 -13.31
C ALA A 215 -2.94 -5.48 -14.55
N PHE A 216 -2.00 -4.53 -14.39
CA PHE A 216 -1.46 -3.76 -15.51
C PHE A 216 -0.63 -4.57 -16.50
N PRO A 217 0.28 -5.49 -16.09
CA PRO A 217 1.11 -6.23 -17.03
C PRO A 217 0.31 -6.95 -18.12
N ALA A 218 -0.72 -7.71 -17.73
CA ALA A 218 -1.59 -8.40 -18.69
C ALA A 218 -2.44 -7.42 -19.53
N SER A 219 -2.94 -6.36 -18.91
CA SER A 219 -3.76 -5.34 -19.60
C SER A 219 -2.95 -4.56 -20.65
N LEU A 220 -1.68 -4.25 -20.36
CA LEU A 220 -0.78 -3.56 -21.29
C LEU A 220 -0.45 -4.42 -22.51
N VAL A 221 -0.22 -5.72 -22.31
CA VAL A 221 0.00 -6.67 -23.41
C VAL A 221 -1.26 -6.81 -24.27
N ALA A 222 -2.44 -6.85 -23.65
CA ALA A 222 -3.71 -6.97 -24.36
C ALA A 222 -4.17 -5.66 -25.02
N GLY A 223 -3.66 -4.50 -24.56
CA GLY A 223 -4.11 -3.17 -24.99
C GLY A 223 -5.49 -2.77 -24.45
N VAL A 224 -6.10 -3.58 -23.57
CA VAL A 224 -7.41 -3.36 -22.95
C VAL A 224 -7.38 -3.84 -21.49
N PRO A 225 -8.25 -3.33 -20.60
CA PRO A 225 -8.30 -3.83 -19.23
C PRO A 225 -8.61 -5.32 -19.16
N VAL A 226 -7.71 -6.09 -18.55
CA VAL A 226 -7.89 -7.53 -18.31
C VAL A 226 -8.07 -7.75 -16.80
N PRO A 227 -9.24 -8.24 -16.36
CA PRO A 227 -9.49 -8.50 -14.95
C PRO A 227 -8.70 -9.72 -14.46
N LEU A 228 -8.12 -9.60 -13.27
CA LEU A 228 -7.54 -10.71 -12.53
C LEU A 228 -8.64 -11.67 -12.05
N ALA A 229 -8.38 -12.98 -12.14
CA ALA A 229 -9.31 -14.00 -11.68
C ALA A 229 -9.42 -14.04 -10.14
N SER A 230 -8.32 -13.78 -9.44
CA SER A 230 -8.28 -13.67 -7.98
C SER A 230 -7.13 -12.76 -7.55
N MET A 231 -7.25 -12.20 -6.35
CA MET A 231 -6.23 -11.36 -5.74
C MET A 231 -6.16 -11.65 -4.24
N THR A 232 -4.96 -11.78 -3.70
CA THR A 232 -4.76 -11.95 -2.26
C THR A 232 -3.48 -11.24 -1.86
N THR A 233 -3.63 -10.06 -1.26
CA THR A 233 -2.52 -9.20 -0.85
C THR A 233 -2.89 -8.42 0.40
N MET A 234 -1.92 -8.12 1.26
CA MET A 234 -2.11 -7.18 2.37
C MET A 234 -2.29 -5.73 1.90
N ALA A 235 -1.93 -5.43 0.65
CA ALA A 235 -2.00 -4.09 0.07
C ALA A 235 -3.39 -3.76 -0.51
N ASP A 236 -4.40 -3.71 0.36
CA ASP A 236 -5.81 -3.48 0.02
C ASP A 236 -6.05 -2.25 -0.87
N GLY A 237 -5.32 -1.15 -0.63
CA GLY A 237 -5.43 0.08 -1.41
C GLY A 237 -5.00 -0.03 -2.88
N ILE A 238 -4.26 -1.07 -3.25
CA ILE A 238 -3.84 -1.37 -4.63
C ILE A 238 -4.34 -2.72 -5.15
N ALA A 239 -5.20 -3.41 -4.39
CA ALA A 239 -5.86 -4.65 -4.80
C ALA A 239 -7.02 -4.36 -5.76
N VAL A 240 -6.71 -4.06 -7.03
CA VAL A 240 -7.69 -3.69 -8.06
C VAL A 240 -7.68 -4.72 -9.18
N ALA A 241 -8.84 -5.33 -9.46
CA ALA A 241 -8.97 -6.46 -10.39
C ALA A 241 -8.57 -6.09 -11.83
N ALA A 242 -8.90 -4.88 -12.27
CA ALA A 242 -8.57 -4.36 -13.59
C ALA A 242 -8.25 -2.86 -13.50
N PRO A 243 -7.32 -2.34 -14.32
CA PRO A 243 -7.23 -0.89 -14.52
C PRO A 243 -8.52 -0.36 -15.16
N GLY A 244 -8.70 0.96 -15.15
CA GLY A 244 -9.73 1.58 -15.98
C GLY A 244 -9.21 1.91 -17.38
N ASP A 245 -10.09 2.24 -18.31
CA ASP A 245 -9.70 2.47 -19.72
C ASP A 245 -8.79 3.69 -19.84
N LEU A 246 -9.16 4.79 -19.18
CA LEU A 246 -8.40 6.04 -19.23
C LEU A 246 -7.04 5.86 -18.52
N THR A 247 -7.06 5.25 -17.34
CA THR A 247 -5.82 4.97 -16.59
C THR A 247 -4.88 3.99 -17.32
N LEU A 248 -5.40 3.00 -18.05
CA LEU A 248 -4.59 2.14 -18.92
C LEU A 248 -3.96 2.94 -20.06
N ALA A 249 -4.73 3.79 -20.73
CA ALA A 249 -4.21 4.65 -21.80
C ALA A 249 -3.08 5.57 -21.29
N HIS A 250 -3.22 6.13 -20.09
CA HIS A 250 -2.16 6.91 -19.43
C HIS A 250 -0.90 6.08 -19.15
N VAL A 251 -1.05 4.89 -18.57
CA VAL A 251 0.10 4.03 -18.24
C VAL A 251 0.80 3.58 -19.52
N ALA A 252 0.06 3.20 -20.56
CA ALA A 252 0.64 2.82 -21.85
C ALA A 252 1.36 3.98 -22.56
N GLY A 253 0.87 5.21 -22.41
CA GLY A 253 1.39 6.38 -23.13
C GLY A 253 2.49 7.16 -22.40
N LEU A 254 2.51 7.16 -21.05
CA LEU A 254 3.34 8.10 -20.26
C LEU A 254 4.20 7.44 -19.19
N VAL A 255 3.96 6.18 -18.83
CA VAL A 255 4.70 5.49 -17.76
C VAL A 255 5.79 4.62 -18.37
N ASP A 256 7.02 4.78 -17.90
CA ASP A 256 8.19 4.14 -18.50
C ASP A 256 8.33 2.66 -18.12
N GLU A 257 7.82 2.26 -16.95
CA GLU A 257 7.96 0.90 -16.44
C GLU A 257 6.84 0.54 -15.44
N VAL A 258 6.38 -0.71 -15.46
CA VAL A 258 5.53 -1.30 -14.42
C VAL A 258 6.29 -2.42 -13.74
N ARG A 259 6.49 -2.30 -12.42
CA ARG A 259 7.12 -3.30 -11.56
C ARG A 259 6.11 -3.92 -10.61
N THR A 260 6.46 -5.10 -10.10
CA THR A 260 5.72 -5.76 -9.04
C THR A 260 6.60 -5.99 -7.81
N VAL A 261 5.98 -6.03 -6.64
CA VAL A 261 6.63 -6.35 -5.36
C VAL A 261 5.84 -7.43 -4.63
N THR A 262 6.54 -8.32 -3.96
CA THR A 262 6.00 -9.43 -3.17
C THR A 262 5.52 -8.96 -1.79
N GLU A 263 4.69 -9.78 -1.13
CA GLU A 263 4.22 -9.55 0.24
C GLU A 263 5.39 -9.41 1.25
N ALA A 264 6.46 -10.18 1.05
CA ALA A 264 7.66 -10.09 1.87
C ALA A 264 8.41 -8.76 1.66
N GLU A 265 8.48 -8.27 0.43
CA GLU A 265 9.08 -6.96 0.11
C GLU A 265 8.27 -5.80 0.69
N LEU A 266 6.94 -5.86 0.58
CA LEU A 266 6.03 -4.90 1.22
C LEU A 266 6.24 -4.86 2.74
N SER A 267 6.32 -6.02 3.38
CA SER A 267 6.53 -6.12 4.83
C SER A 267 7.88 -5.57 5.28
N ARG A 268 8.96 -5.87 4.53
CA ARG A 268 10.28 -5.29 4.79
C ARG A 268 10.28 -3.78 4.63
N ALA A 269 9.58 -3.26 3.62
CA ALA A 269 9.49 -1.83 3.37
C ALA A 269 8.66 -1.10 4.43
N LEU A 270 7.58 -1.70 4.93
CA LEU A 270 6.81 -1.17 6.07
C LEU A 270 7.68 -1.05 7.31
N LEU A 271 8.40 -2.11 7.65
CA LEU A 271 9.31 -2.11 8.78
C LEU A 271 10.43 -1.08 8.59
N PHE A 272 10.96 -0.96 7.37
CA PHE A 272 11.93 0.09 7.03
C PHE A 272 11.36 1.50 7.25
N CYS A 273 10.15 1.80 6.78
CA CYS A 273 9.51 3.10 6.98
C CYS A 273 9.29 3.40 8.47
N LEU A 274 8.85 2.40 9.24
CA LEU A 274 8.66 2.54 10.68
C LEU A 274 10.00 2.82 11.41
N GLU A 275 11.05 2.07 11.08
CA GLU A 275 12.32 2.12 11.82
C GLU A 275 13.24 3.25 11.37
N ARG A 276 13.29 3.55 10.07
CA ARG A 276 14.27 4.45 9.46
C ARG A 276 13.67 5.78 9.06
N ALA A 277 12.45 5.79 8.52
CA ALA A 277 11.74 7.01 8.15
C ALA A 277 10.88 7.57 9.28
N LYS A 278 10.59 6.76 10.33
CA LYS A 278 9.68 7.11 11.43
C LYS A 278 8.26 7.46 10.94
N LEU A 279 7.85 6.81 9.86
CA LEU A 279 6.54 6.99 9.25
C LEU A 279 5.67 5.76 9.50
N VAL A 280 4.43 6.00 9.92
CA VAL A 280 3.36 5.00 9.87
C VAL A 280 2.77 5.02 8.46
N VAL A 281 2.84 3.88 7.78
CA VAL A 281 2.47 3.70 6.37
C VAL A 281 1.60 2.46 6.27
N GLU A 282 0.62 2.46 5.37
CA GLU A 282 -0.18 1.26 5.06
C GLU A 282 0.51 0.41 3.97
N PRO A 283 0.16 -0.88 3.80
CA PRO A 283 0.92 -1.72 2.87
C PRO A 283 0.85 -1.26 1.41
N ALA A 284 -0.31 -0.79 0.95
CA ALA A 284 -0.44 -0.14 -0.35
C ALA A 284 0.44 1.12 -0.47
N GLY A 285 0.57 1.87 0.61
CA GLY A 285 1.35 3.11 0.69
C GLY A 285 2.86 2.93 0.60
N VAL A 286 3.37 1.72 0.81
CA VAL A 286 4.81 1.46 0.83
C VAL A 286 5.35 0.83 -0.45
N ALA A 287 4.48 0.48 -1.42
CA ALA A 287 4.89 -0.31 -2.59
C ALA A 287 6.04 0.34 -3.38
N ALA A 288 6.02 1.66 -3.56
CA ALA A 288 7.11 2.39 -4.20
C ALA A 288 8.44 2.26 -3.44
N VAL A 289 8.41 2.35 -2.11
CA VAL A 289 9.59 2.14 -1.26
C VAL A 289 10.06 0.69 -1.31
N ALA A 290 9.13 -0.28 -1.37
CA ALA A 290 9.46 -1.69 -1.50
C ALA A 290 10.23 -1.98 -2.79
N ALA A 291 9.83 -1.38 -3.92
CA ALA A 291 10.54 -1.54 -5.19
C ALA A 291 11.97 -0.98 -5.11
N VAL A 292 12.14 0.22 -4.56
CA VAL A 292 13.48 0.84 -4.38
C VAL A 292 14.35 0.03 -3.42
N LEU A 293 13.76 -0.53 -2.35
CA LEU A 293 14.49 -1.32 -1.37
C LEU A 293 14.92 -2.70 -1.92
N ALA A 294 14.08 -3.31 -2.76
CA ALA A 294 14.32 -4.62 -3.35
C ALA A 294 15.41 -4.59 -4.43
N ASP A 295 15.44 -3.52 -5.23
CA ASP A 295 16.37 -3.39 -6.36
C ASP A 295 16.93 -1.96 -6.47
N PRO A 296 17.79 -1.54 -5.52
CA PRO A 296 18.22 -0.14 -5.43
C PRO A 296 19.05 0.32 -6.64
N GLY A 297 19.70 -0.60 -7.36
CA GLY A 297 20.54 -0.28 -8.52
C GLY A 297 19.77 0.01 -9.81
N ALA A 298 18.46 -0.22 -9.85
CA ALA A 298 17.66 -0.05 -11.06
C ALA A 298 17.09 1.35 -11.28
N PHE A 299 17.24 2.24 -10.31
CA PHE A 299 16.64 3.58 -10.32
C PHE A 299 17.73 4.64 -10.47
N ALA A 300 17.57 5.53 -11.47
CA ALA A 300 18.47 6.65 -11.64
C ALA A 300 18.16 7.72 -10.57
N ALA A 301 19.14 8.08 -9.76
CA ALA A 301 19.01 9.12 -8.75
C ALA A 301 19.12 10.53 -9.36
N PRO A 302 18.47 11.56 -8.78
CA PRO A 302 17.62 11.52 -7.59
C PRO A 302 16.30 10.75 -7.78
N VAL A 303 15.96 9.91 -6.82
CA VAL A 303 14.73 9.10 -6.81
C VAL A 303 13.71 9.69 -5.85
N VAL A 304 12.45 9.78 -6.26
CA VAL A 304 11.32 10.11 -5.38
C VAL A 304 10.38 8.92 -5.31
N ALA A 305 10.24 8.31 -4.14
CA ALA A 305 9.25 7.26 -3.88
C ALA A 305 8.00 7.85 -3.22
N VAL A 306 6.83 7.62 -3.79
CA VAL A 306 5.56 8.13 -3.25
C VAL A 306 5.03 7.23 -2.15
N VAL A 307 4.94 7.77 -0.93
CA VAL A 307 4.36 7.10 0.24
C VAL A 307 2.87 7.42 0.27
N SER A 308 2.05 6.63 -0.43
CA SER A 308 0.72 7.08 -0.86
C SER A 308 -0.33 7.18 0.26
N GLY A 309 -0.15 6.47 1.38
CA GLY A 309 -1.13 6.49 2.46
C GLY A 309 -0.67 5.79 3.74
N GLY A 310 -1.32 6.12 4.86
CA GLY A 310 -0.97 5.67 6.21
C GLY A 310 -2.12 5.05 7.00
N ASN A 311 -3.26 4.79 6.35
CA ASN A 311 -4.48 4.30 7.00
C ASN A 311 -4.43 2.78 7.24
N ILE A 312 -3.59 2.36 8.17
CA ILE A 312 -3.43 0.96 8.54
C ILE A 312 -4.20 0.62 9.82
N ASP A 313 -4.90 -0.52 9.80
CA ASP A 313 -5.53 -1.07 10.99
C ASP A 313 -4.45 -1.52 12.01
N PRO A 314 -4.57 -1.20 13.32
CA PRO A 314 -3.57 -1.58 14.30
C PRO A 314 -3.30 -3.09 14.40
N VAL A 315 -4.33 -3.93 14.21
CA VAL A 315 -4.17 -5.40 14.22
C VAL A 315 -3.41 -5.86 12.99
N LEU A 316 -3.71 -5.29 11.82
CA LEU A 316 -2.92 -5.54 10.61
C LEU A 316 -1.47 -5.07 10.79
N MET A 317 -1.25 -3.89 11.39
CA MET A 317 0.09 -3.39 11.67
C MET A 317 0.89 -4.37 12.53
N MET A 318 0.31 -4.90 13.61
CA MET A 318 1.00 -5.89 14.46
C MET A 318 1.43 -7.12 13.66
N LYS A 319 0.52 -7.68 12.84
CA LYS A 319 0.82 -8.84 12.00
C LYS A 319 1.94 -8.56 11.00
N VAL A 320 1.92 -7.38 10.36
CA VAL A 320 2.93 -7.03 9.36
C VAL A 320 4.27 -6.69 9.99
N VAL A 321 4.29 -6.06 11.17
CA VAL A 321 5.54 -5.86 11.94
C VAL A 321 6.15 -7.21 12.31
N GLN A 322 5.36 -8.15 12.83
CA GLN A 322 5.83 -9.51 13.13
C GLN A 322 6.37 -10.21 11.88
N HIS A 323 5.63 -10.19 10.77
CA HIS A 323 6.07 -10.79 9.51
C HIS A 323 7.34 -10.12 8.96
N GLY A 324 7.44 -8.79 9.03
CA GLY A 324 8.63 -8.04 8.62
C GLY A 324 9.84 -8.35 9.49
N MET A 325 9.65 -8.51 10.81
CA MET A 325 10.71 -8.93 11.73
C MET A 325 11.18 -10.36 11.41
N ALA A 326 10.25 -11.27 11.10
CA ALA A 326 10.58 -12.62 10.67
C ALA A 326 11.36 -12.64 9.34
N ALA A 327 10.90 -11.89 8.34
CA ALA A 327 11.58 -11.74 7.05
C ALA A 327 12.96 -11.08 7.18
N ALA A 328 13.18 -10.26 8.21
CA ALA A 328 14.49 -9.67 8.53
C ALA A 328 15.39 -10.60 9.38
N GLY A 329 14.94 -11.83 9.67
CA GLY A 329 15.65 -12.78 10.51
C GLY A 329 15.79 -12.32 11.96
N ARG A 330 14.86 -11.49 12.44
CA ARG A 330 14.79 -10.95 13.82
C ARG A 330 13.71 -11.61 14.68
N TYR A 331 12.92 -12.47 14.06
CA TYR A 331 11.86 -13.25 14.70
C TYR A 331 11.92 -14.65 14.10
N GLN A 332 12.12 -15.68 14.92
CA GLN A 332 12.34 -17.04 14.44
C GLN A 332 11.45 -18.02 15.21
N SER A 333 10.67 -18.81 14.48
CA SER A 333 9.91 -19.93 15.03
C SER A 333 10.68 -21.21 14.78
N LEU A 334 10.97 -21.97 15.84
CA LEU A 334 11.67 -23.24 15.76
C LEU A 334 10.86 -24.32 16.49
N ARG A 335 10.82 -25.51 15.91
CA ARG A 335 10.37 -26.73 16.59
C ARG A 335 11.60 -27.54 16.97
N VAL A 336 11.71 -27.87 18.25
CA VAL A 336 12.86 -28.58 18.81
C VAL A 336 12.39 -29.84 19.50
N ARG A 337 12.84 -31.00 19.03
CA ARG A 337 12.54 -32.28 19.68
C ARG A 337 13.50 -32.52 20.84
N VAL A 338 12.94 -32.84 22.00
CA VAL A 338 13.71 -33.14 23.21
C VAL A 338 13.19 -34.40 23.90
N PRO A 339 14.01 -35.09 24.70
CA PRO A 339 13.54 -36.21 25.51
C PRO A 339 12.50 -35.76 26.55
N ASP A 340 11.41 -36.51 26.71
CA ASP A 340 10.37 -36.24 27.70
C ASP A 340 10.79 -36.68 29.11
N ARG A 341 11.67 -35.89 29.73
CA ARG A 341 12.14 -36.10 31.11
C ARG A 341 12.38 -34.77 31.83
N PRO A 342 12.36 -34.77 33.18
CA PRO A 342 12.65 -33.56 33.96
C PRO A 342 13.98 -32.91 33.55
N GLY A 343 13.95 -31.59 33.33
CA GLY A 343 15.13 -30.79 32.99
C GLY A 343 15.40 -30.60 31.49
N SER A 344 14.72 -31.30 30.58
CA SER A 344 14.97 -31.16 29.13
C SER A 344 14.68 -29.74 28.61
N LEU A 345 13.54 -29.15 28.95
CA LEU A 345 13.21 -27.77 28.60
C LEU A 345 14.21 -26.77 29.22
N ALA A 346 14.62 -27.00 30.47
CA ALA A 346 15.62 -26.16 31.13
C ALA A 346 17.02 -26.29 30.49
N GLY A 347 17.32 -27.42 29.84
CA GLY A 347 18.51 -27.59 28.99
C GLY A 347 18.40 -26.74 27.73
N LEU A 348 17.29 -26.87 27.00
CA LEU A 348 17.04 -26.09 25.78
C LEU A 348 17.14 -24.57 26.04
N LEU A 349 16.47 -24.08 27.08
CA LEU A 349 16.51 -22.66 27.45
C LEU A 349 17.91 -22.18 27.83
N ARG A 350 18.76 -23.05 28.40
CA ARG A 350 20.17 -22.71 28.69
C ARG A 350 20.99 -22.56 27.40
N GLU A 351 20.80 -23.45 26.43
CA GLU A 351 21.49 -23.33 25.14
C GLU A 351 21.07 -22.07 24.38
N LEU A 352 19.77 -21.75 24.40
CA LEU A 352 19.25 -20.50 23.83
C LEU A 352 19.82 -19.26 24.54
N ALA A 353 19.90 -19.30 25.87
CA ALA A 353 20.50 -18.22 26.65
C ALA A 353 22.00 -18.05 26.37
N ALA A 354 22.74 -19.15 26.13
CA ALA A 354 24.17 -19.11 25.86
C ALA A 354 24.53 -18.34 24.58
N VAL A 355 23.64 -18.36 23.58
CA VAL A 355 23.75 -17.56 22.35
C VAL A 355 23.05 -16.20 22.45
N SER A 356 22.52 -15.83 23.62
CA SER A 356 21.74 -14.60 23.83
C SER A 356 20.51 -14.48 22.92
N ALA A 357 19.82 -15.60 22.66
CA ALA A 357 18.50 -15.59 22.07
C ALA A 357 17.44 -15.27 23.14
N ASN A 358 16.59 -14.28 22.87
CA ASN A 358 15.48 -13.94 23.76
C ASN A 358 14.26 -14.79 23.40
N VAL A 359 13.64 -15.44 24.39
CA VAL A 359 12.51 -16.36 24.18
C VAL A 359 11.20 -15.63 24.42
N LEU A 360 10.35 -15.56 23.40
CA LEU A 360 9.07 -14.86 23.43
C LEU A 360 7.92 -15.79 23.83
N SER A 361 7.91 -17.00 23.28
CA SER A 361 6.96 -18.04 23.66
C SER A 361 7.61 -19.42 23.65
N VAL A 362 7.06 -20.30 24.48
CA VAL A 362 7.41 -21.71 24.55
C VAL A 362 6.10 -22.48 24.64
N GLU A 363 5.87 -23.38 23.70
CA GLU A 363 4.75 -24.31 23.70
C GLU A 363 5.28 -25.75 23.70
N HIS A 364 4.63 -26.61 24.47
CA HIS A 364 5.08 -27.96 24.74
C HIS A 364 4.03 -28.94 24.19
N GLU A 365 4.36 -29.60 23.08
CA GLU A 365 3.42 -30.48 22.36
C GLU A 365 3.81 -31.96 22.56
N ARG A 366 2.88 -32.73 23.15
CA ARG A 366 3.06 -34.17 23.47
C ARG A 366 2.22 -35.11 22.60
N THR A 367 1.37 -34.57 21.73
CA THR A 367 0.25 -35.29 21.09
C THR A 367 0.36 -35.40 19.57
N THR A 368 1.48 -35.00 18.97
CA THR A 368 1.66 -35.01 17.52
C THR A 368 2.04 -36.42 17.03
N ALA A 369 1.40 -36.90 15.96
CA ALA A 369 1.52 -38.28 15.44
C ALA A 369 2.93 -38.69 14.93
N GLN A 370 3.91 -37.79 15.00
CA GLN A 370 5.29 -37.94 14.52
C GLN A 370 6.33 -38.04 15.65
N LEU A 371 5.88 -38.14 16.90
CA LEU A 371 6.75 -38.26 18.08
C LEU A 371 6.92 -39.73 18.48
N ASP A 372 8.16 -40.14 18.73
CA ASP A 372 8.46 -41.43 19.33
C ASP A 372 7.98 -41.47 20.80
N LEU A 373 7.66 -42.66 21.31
CA LEU A 373 7.28 -42.86 22.71
C LEU A 373 8.42 -42.43 23.64
N GLY A 374 8.33 -41.23 24.21
CA GLY A 374 9.35 -40.64 25.09
C GLY A 374 10.00 -39.36 24.55
N GLU A 375 9.56 -38.85 23.41
CA GLU A 375 9.94 -37.53 22.90
C GLU A 375 8.82 -36.52 23.08
N VAL A 376 9.22 -35.25 23.14
CA VAL A 376 8.30 -34.12 23.15
C VAL A 376 8.83 -33.03 22.23
N GLU A 377 7.93 -32.36 21.51
CA GLU A 377 8.29 -31.21 20.69
C GLU A 377 8.09 -29.93 21.50
N ILE A 378 9.10 -29.08 21.48
CA ILE A 378 9.03 -27.74 22.03
C ILE A 378 9.03 -26.76 20.86
N ALA A 379 7.90 -26.10 20.64
CA ALA A 379 7.82 -24.96 19.76
C ALA A 379 8.30 -23.73 20.53
N VAL A 380 9.37 -23.08 20.04
CA VAL A 380 9.90 -21.85 20.61
C VAL A 380 9.82 -20.74 19.59
N VAL A 381 9.41 -19.57 20.06
CA VAL A 381 9.47 -18.34 19.28
C VAL A 381 10.54 -17.44 19.88
N LEU A 382 11.49 -17.02 19.06
CA LEU A 382 12.71 -16.35 19.47
C LEU A 382 12.83 -14.98 18.81
N GLU A 383 13.30 -14.01 19.58
CA GLU A 383 13.81 -12.76 19.03
C GLU A 383 15.32 -12.87 18.81
N THR A 384 15.74 -12.53 17.59
CA THR A 384 17.12 -12.64 17.13
C THR A 384 17.61 -11.30 16.61
N ARG A 385 18.93 -11.13 16.49
CA ARG A 385 19.57 -9.87 16.11
C ARG A 385 19.75 -9.70 14.60
N GLY A 386 19.11 -10.56 13.81
CA GLY A 386 19.23 -10.62 12.36
C GLY A 386 19.62 -12.02 11.86
N PRO A 387 19.80 -12.17 10.53
CA PRO A 387 19.95 -13.49 9.90
C PRO A 387 21.16 -14.28 10.39
N ASP A 388 22.26 -13.61 10.72
CA ASP A 388 23.48 -14.26 11.22
C ASP A 388 23.25 -14.85 12.61
N HIS A 389 22.61 -14.10 13.50
CA HIS A 389 22.26 -14.59 14.83
C HIS A 389 21.22 -15.71 14.77
N ALA A 390 20.23 -15.62 13.88
CA ALA A 390 19.26 -16.70 13.67
C ALA A 390 19.94 -18.01 13.22
N ARG A 391 20.95 -17.92 12.34
CA ARG A 391 21.76 -19.09 11.96
C ARG A 391 22.63 -19.60 13.10
N GLU A 392 23.21 -18.71 13.90
CA GLU A 392 24.00 -19.07 15.09
C GLU A 392 23.18 -19.85 16.11
N VAL A 393 21.92 -19.43 16.36
CA VAL A 393 20.99 -20.11 17.26
C VAL A 393 20.75 -21.55 16.80
N VAL A 394 20.36 -21.74 15.54
CA VAL A 394 20.11 -23.08 14.98
C VAL A 394 21.36 -23.95 15.06
N ALA A 395 22.52 -23.40 14.69
CA ALA A 395 23.79 -24.13 14.74
C ALA A 395 24.19 -24.53 16.17
N ALA A 396 23.90 -23.69 17.18
CA ALA A 396 24.18 -23.99 18.58
C ALA A 396 23.31 -25.15 19.09
N LEU A 397 22.01 -25.13 18.79
CA LEU A 397 21.10 -26.21 19.17
C LEU A 397 21.49 -27.55 18.52
N GLN A 398 21.80 -27.53 17.21
CA GLN A 398 22.23 -28.73 16.49
C GLN A 398 23.55 -29.30 17.03
N ARG A 399 24.48 -28.45 17.46
CA ARG A 399 25.77 -28.87 18.04
C ARG A 399 25.61 -29.68 19.32
N VAL A 400 24.56 -29.40 20.09
CA VAL A 400 24.23 -30.09 21.35
C VAL A 400 23.39 -31.36 21.10
N GLY A 401 23.03 -31.62 19.84
CA GLY A 401 22.32 -32.82 19.41
C GLY A 401 20.81 -32.67 19.33
N TYR A 402 20.28 -31.44 19.42
CA TYR A 402 18.85 -31.21 19.20
C TYR A 402 18.48 -31.34 17.73
N ALA A 403 17.37 -32.05 17.46
CA ALA A 403 16.72 -32.00 16.16
C ALA A 403 15.87 -30.74 16.06
N VAL A 404 16.24 -29.85 15.15
CA VAL A 404 15.59 -28.54 14.95
C VAL A 404 14.97 -28.51 13.55
N SER A 405 13.72 -28.08 13.47
CA SER A 405 13.03 -27.76 12.23
C SER A 405 12.40 -26.38 12.30
N ASP A 406 12.14 -25.79 11.13
CA ASP A 406 11.38 -24.54 11.05
C ASP A 406 9.95 -24.76 11.57
N GLY A 407 9.46 -23.81 12.37
CA GLY A 407 8.22 -23.93 13.15
C GLY A 407 6.99 -23.29 12.54
#